data_AF-A0A1V0Q2U8-F1
#
_entry.id   AF-A0A1V0Q2U8-F1
#
_cell.length_a   1.000
_cell.length_b   1.000
_cell.length_c   1.000
_cell.angle_alpha   90.00
_cell.angle_beta   90.00
_cell.angle_gamma   90.00
#
_symmetry.space_group_name_H-M   'P 1'
#
loop_
_entity.id
_entity.type
_entity.pdbx_description
1 polymer ?
#
loop_
_entity_poly.entity_id
_entity_poly.type
_entity_poly.pdbx_seq_one_letter_code
_entity_poly.pdbx_strand_id
1 'polypeptide(L)'
;MAAVKGRLRYGLIHPDIRAAARAKTITLDTMKAFADHPSQEVQREVFEALTKEDSYLQAYTVRQALKSRGVQVSDDIGAFVRAEYEARGGAIAADLLEEHSVLENAALVETILLEKLRAAAEEARMRLGFAWADAMVRYDYATMADYGRVYPGPIEPDETAQKRIDEITAGLEQLQLQMEDEGLEDDAYNALYDRVDALEDEARDLQEAYSAEDLARAGVIASWQGGQITLHVGLVRPEDIVKEEGAPSSSTNTTGEEAPDAGEITYPASLAEDLKTERAMALGAAMALHPEATLDLTLFKLVSDVLASGMSVTQAIRIEARKEYRSHAKMDEIDETSLEQVAAAHDALDLSWLDDSRSPADQFAAFRALEAGEKAKLVAYATASTTQSCFARNRQRDSLMHDFEIEIMPDIRAHWTPNAALFNRFKKAWLLKILGEDLGLAQEAVTLASSSKKEIVAFCDKLLGSGPVGGRIVR
;
A
#
# COMPACT_ATOMS: atom_id res chain seq x y z
N MET A 1 -27.87 -5.40 -28.52
CA MET A 1 -28.94 -5.88 -27.60
C MET A 1 -29.16 -4.99 -26.38
N ALA A 2 -28.11 -4.42 -25.74
CA ALA A 2 -28.22 -3.58 -24.54
C ALA A 2 -29.19 -2.38 -24.67
N ALA A 3 -29.15 -1.63 -25.79
CA ALA A 3 -30.03 -0.46 -26.00
C ALA A 3 -31.52 -0.80 -26.15
N VAL A 4 -31.85 -2.02 -26.59
CA VAL A 4 -33.25 -2.51 -26.70
C VAL A 4 -33.76 -2.95 -25.32
N LYS A 5 -32.94 -3.69 -24.57
CA LYS A 5 -33.25 -4.09 -23.18
C LYS A 5 -33.40 -2.88 -22.24
N GLY A 6 -32.58 -1.83 -22.41
CA GLY A 6 -32.70 -0.60 -21.62
C GLY A 6 -34.03 0.15 -21.82
N ARG A 7 -34.63 0.08 -23.01
CA ARG A 7 -35.97 0.68 -23.27
C ARG A 7 -37.10 -0.18 -22.69
N LEU A 8 -36.90 -1.49 -22.60
CA LEU A 8 -37.85 -2.42 -21.97
C LEU A 8 -37.91 -2.23 -20.44
N ARG A 9 -36.79 -1.88 -19.78
CA ARG A 9 -36.75 -1.58 -18.33
C ARG A 9 -37.70 -0.45 -17.93
N TYR A 10 -37.89 0.56 -18.77
CA TYR A 10 -38.84 1.64 -18.47
C TYR A 10 -40.32 1.19 -18.46
N GLY A 11 -40.64 0.10 -19.18
CA GLY A 11 -41.96 -0.54 -19.12
C GLY A 11 -42.21 -1.31 -17.82
N LEU A 12 -41.17 -1.53 -17.01
CA LEU A 12 -41.21 -2.22 -15.72
C LEU A 12 -41.18 -1.25 -14.52
N ILE A 13 -41.17 0.07 -14.75
CA ILE A 13 -41.27 1.06 -13.66
C ILE A 13 -42.68 1.04 -13.06
N HIS A 14 -42.84 1.16 -11.73
CA HIS A 14 -44.12 1.12 -11.03
C HIS A 14 -45.21 2.00 -11.71
N PRO A 15 -46.46 1.52 -11.87
CA PRO A 15 -47.51 2.23 -12.59
C PRO A 15 -47.74 3.68 -12.14
N ASP A 16 -47.70 3.94 -10.83
CA ASP A 16 -47.96 5.26 -10.26
C ASP A 16 -46.87 6.28 -10.61
N ILE A 17 -45.61 5.84 -10.69
CA ILE A 17 -44.48 6.69 -11.09
C ILE A 17 -44.61 7.06 -12.57
N ARG A 18 -45.03 6.11 -13.41
CA ARG A 18 -45.31 6.39 -14.83
C ARG A 18 -46.51 7.31 -14.99
N ALA A 19 -47.54 7.18 -14.15
CA ALA A 19 -48.69 8.08 -14.14
C ALA A 19 -48.29 9.50 -13.73
N ALA A 20 -47.44 9.65 -12.71
CA ALA A 20 -46.87 10.93 -12.29
C ALA A 20 -46.07 11.60 -13.42
N ALA A 21 -45.24 10.85 -14.14
CA ALA A 21 -44.52 11.37 -15.30
C ALA A 21 -45.46 11.82 -16.44
N ARG A 22 -46.54 11.06 -16.70
CA ARG A 22 -47.58 11.44 -17.69
C ARG A 22 -48.35 12.69 -17.27
N ALA A 23 -48.61 12.84 -15.97
CA ALA A 23 -49.23 14.01 -15.38
C ALA A 23 -48.28 15.23 -15.28
N LYS A 24 -47.00 15.05 -15.64
CA LYS A 24 -45.92 16.06 -15.53
C LYS A 24 -45.65 16.53 -14.10
N THR A 25 -45.99 15.72 -13.09
CA THR A 25 -45.63 16.01 -11.69
C THR A 25 -44.17 15.68 -11.39
N ILE A 26 -43.58 14.74 -12.15
CA ILE A 26 -42.13 14.47 -12.19
C ILE A 26 -41.61 14.53 -13.63
N THR A 27 -40.31 14.80 -13.78
CA THR A 27 -39.67 14.80 -15.10
C THR A 27 -39.46 13.39 -15.64
N LEU A 28 -39.35 13.25 -16.97
CA LEU A 28 -39.04 11.97 -17.61
C LEU A 28 -37.69 11.41 -17.14
N ASP A 29 -36.72 12.27 -16.86
CA ASP A 29 -35.40 11.86 -16.35
C ASP A 29 -35.50 11.27 -14.93
N THR A 30 -36.31 11.88 -14.07
CA THR A 30 -36.59 11.36 -12.71
C THR A 30 -37.32 10.02 -12.77
N MET A 31 -38.28 9.86 -13.68
CA MET A 31 -38.94 8.58 -13.92
C MET A 31 -37.92 7.50 -14.34
N LYS A 32 -36.99 7.82 -15.25
CA LYS A 32 -35.97 6.86 -15.71
C LYS A 32 -35.03 6.42 -14.59
N ALA A 33 -34.72 7.28 -13.62
CA ALA A 33 -33.89 6.92 -12.47
C ALA A 33 -34.49 5.77 -11.63
N PHE A 34 -35.82 5.62 -11.61
CA PHE A 34 -36.46 4.48 -10.94
C PHE A 34 -36.21 3.12 -11.61
N ALA A 35 -35.75 3.11 -12.87
CA ALA A 35 -35.38 1.85 -13.54
C ALA A 35 -34.04 1.28 -13.08
N ASP A 36 -33.30 1.99 -12.21
CA ASP A 36 -32.03 1.53 -11.65
C ASP A 36 -32.21 0.42 -10.60
N HIS A 37 -33.46 0.12 -10.18
CA HIS A 37 -33.81 -0.99 -9.31
C HIS A 37 -34.90 -1.86 -9.94
N PRO A 38 -34.76 -3.20 -10.02
CA PRO A 38 -35.73 -4.07 -10.70
C PRO A 38 -37.06 -4.28 -9.93
N SER A 39 -37.06 -4.15 -8.59
CA SER A 39 -38.27 -4.32 -7.77
C SER A 39 -39.22 -3.11 -7.84
N GLN A 40 -40.43 -3.32 -8.34
CA GLN A 40 -41.48 -2.30 -8.39
C GLN A 40 -41.97 -1.87 -7.00
N GLU A 41 -41.89 -2.75 -6.00
CA GLU A 41 -42.26 -2.43 -4.63
C GLU A 41 -41.27 -1.44 -4.01
N VAL A 42 -39.96 -1.67 -4.18
CA VAL A 42 -38.90 -0.75 -3.75
C VAL A 42 -39.02 0.60 -4.49
N GLN A 43 -39.31 0.58 -5.79
CA GLN A 43 -39.57 1.80 -6.54
C GLN A 43 -40.73 2.61 -5.95
N ARG A 44 -41.85 1.94 -5.61
CA ARG A 44 -43.01 2.57 -4.98
C ARG A 44 -42.66 3.15 -3.62
N GLU A 45 -41.98 2.40 -2.76
CA GLU A 45 -41.58 2.86 -1.42
C GLU A 45 -40.70 4.10 -1.49
N VAL A 46 -39.69 4.10 -2.36
CA VAL A 46 -38.81 5.26 -2.56
C VAL A 46 -39.60 6.45 -3.13
N PHE A 47 -40.51 6.20 -4.07
CA PHE A 47 -41.36 7.24 -4.63
C PHE A 47 -42.27 7.86 -3.56
N GLU A 48 -42.96 7.07 -2.75
CA GLU A 48 -43.81 7.53 -1.64
C GLU A 48 -42.99 8.28 -0.58
N ALA A 49 -41.83 7.74 -0.20
CA ALA A 49 -40.95 8.37 0.80
C ALA A 49 -40.48 9.76 0.34
N LEU A 50 -40.08 9.89 -0.93
CA LEU A 50 -39.54 11.14 -1.45
C LEU A 50 -40.62 12.16 -1.89
N THR A 51 -41.89 11.74 -1.98
CA THR A 51 -43.01 12.64 -2.35
C THR A 51 -43.83 13.12 -1.14
N LYS A 52 -43.56 12.63 0.06
CA LYS A 52 -44.28 12.99 1.30
C LYS A 52 -44.22 14.48 1.69
N GLU A 53 -43.21 15.23 1.26
CA GLU A 53 -42.99 16.63 1.66
C GLU A 53 -43.29 17.66 0.57
N ASP A 54 -43.99 17.28 -0.52
CA ASP A 54 -44.25 18.14 -1.69
C ASP A 54 -42.99 18.81 -2.29
N SER A 55 -41.82 18.21 -2.03
CA SER A 55 -40.53 18.70 -2.52
C SER A 55 -40.28 18.28 -3.97
N TYR A 56 -39.50 19.09 -4.69
CA TYR A 56 -39.16 18.83 -6.09
C TYR A 56 -38.25 17.60 -6.20
N LEU A 57 -38.78 16.52 -6.76
CA LEU A 57 -38.07 15.25 -6.91
C LEU A 57 -37.04 15.32 -8.05
N GLN A 58 -35.76 15.13 -7.72
CA GLN A 58 -34.65 15.10 -8.69
C GLN A 58 -34.17 13.66 -8.94
N ALA A 59 -33.74 13.38 -10.17
CA ALA A 59 -33.21 12.07 -10.58
C ALA A 59 -32.03 11.60 -9.71
N TYR A 60 -31.11 12.50 -9.33
CA TYR A 60 -29.98 12.17 -8.46
C TYR A 60 -30.42 11.63 -7.10
N THR A 61 -31.40 12.30 -6.46
CA THR A 61 -31.97 11.90 -5.17
C THR A 61 -32.60 10.52 -5.23
N VAL A 62 -33.32 10.23 -6.32
CA VAL A 62 -33.91 8.90 -6.56
C VAL A 62 -32.81 7.84 -6.69
N ARG A 63 -31.75 8.09 -7.47
CA ARG A 63 -30.63 7.14 -7.61
C ARG A 63 -29.94 6.86 -6.28
N GLN A 64 -29.72 7.88 -5.46
CA GLN A 64 -29.13 7.68 -4.13
C GLN A 64 -30.04 6.86 -3.21
N ALA A 65 -31.34 7.15 -3.19
CA ALA A 65 -32.30 6.42 -2.37
C ALA A 65 -32.49 4.95 -2.81
N LEU A 66 -32.32 4.64 -4.10
CA LEU A 66 -32.37 3.27 -4.61
C LEU A 66 -31.07 2.50 -4.34
N LYS A 67 -29.90 3.17 -4.38
CA LYS A 67 -28.60 2.55 -4.04
C LYS A 67 -28.55 2.02 -2.61
N SER A 68 -29.29 2.61 -1.68
CA SER A 68 -29.33 2.12 -0.29
C SER A 68 -30.29 0.93 -0.07
N ARG A 69 -30.94 0.41 -1.12
CA ARG A 69 -31.99 -0.63 -1.02
C ARG A 69 -31.56 -2.02 -1.48
N GLY A 70 -30.27 -2.22 -1.73
CA GLY A 70 -29.69 -3.52 -2.05
C GLY A 70 -28.33 -3.39 -2.71
N VAL A 71 -27.68 -4.52 -2.95
CA VAL A 71 -26.35 -4.59 -3.59
C VAL A 71 -26.51 -5.22 -4.97
N GLN A 72 -25.95 -4.63 -6.02
CA GLN A 72 -26.06 -5.20 -7.36
C GLN A 72 -25.15 -6.43 -7.49
N VAL A 73 -25.59 -7.43 -8.25
CA VAL A 73 -24.79 -8.63 -8.54
C VAL A 73 -23.48 -8.28 -9.27
N SER A 74 -23.48 -7.22 -10.09
CA SER A 74 -22.27 -6.71 -10.75
C SER A 74 -21.28 -5.99 -9.84
N ASP A 75 -21.68 -5.60 -8.63
CA ASP A 75 -20.76 -5.00 -7.67
C ASP A 75 -19.81 -6.09 -7.13
N ASP A 76 -18.53 -5.76 -6.90
CA ASP A 76 -17.53 -6.76 -6.46
C ASP A 76 -17.99 -7.53 -5.22
N ILE A 77 -18.61 -6.83 -4.26
CA ILE A 77 -19.18 -7.44 -3.05
C ILE A 77 -20.34 -8.38 -3.41
N GLY A 78 -21.25 -7.93 -4.28
CA GLY A 78 -22.42 -8.70 -4.71
C GLY A 78 -22.01 -10.00 -5.37
N ALA A 79 -21.06 -9.95 -6.31
CA ALA A 79 -20.50 -11.12 -6.96
C ALA A 79 -19.84 -12.08 -5.94
N PHE A 80 -19.07 -11.53 -4.98
CA PHE A 80 -18.33 -12.31 -3.99
C PHE A 80 -19.21 -13.06 -2.98
N VAL A 81 -20.35 -12.49 -2.59
CA VAL A 81 -21.26 -13.11 -1.60
C VAL A 81 -22.40 -13.92 -2.22
N ARG A 82 -22.67 -13.77 -3.53
CA ARG A 82 -23.89 -14.25 -4.19
C ARG A 82 -24.24 -15.69 -3.89
N ALA A 83 -23.30 -16.62 -4.08
CA ALA A 83 -23.57 -18.06 -3.94
C ALA A 83 -24.07 -18.40 -2.52
N GLU A 84 -23.49 -17.77 -1.51
CA GLU A 84 -23.86 -18.00 -0.11
C GLU A 84 -25.13 -17.23 0.27
N TYR A 85 -25.36 -16.07 -0.33
CA TYR A 85 -26.61 -15.32 -0.18
C TYR A 85 -27.81 -16.12 -0.70
N GLU A 86 -27.68 -16.74 -1.88
CA GLU A 86 -28.69 -17.63 -2.46
C GLU A 86 -28.89 -18.89 -1.58
N ALA A 87 -27.81 -19.51 -1.12
CA ALA A 87 -27.88 -20.70 -0.24
C ALA A 87 -28.60 -20.42 1.09
N ARG A 88 -28.51 -19.19 1.60
CA ARG A 88 -29.21 -18.73 2.81
C ARG A 88 -30.64 -18.24 2.53
N GLY A 89 -31.13 -18.38 1.30
CA GLY A 89 -32.48 -17.99 0.91
C GLY A 89 -32.69 -16.48 0.80
N GLY A 90 -31.62 -15.71 0.57
CA GLY A 90 -31.70 -14.27 0.39
C GLY A 90 -32.54 -13.88 -0.83
N ALA A 91 -33.38 -12.85 -0.68
CA ALA A 91 -34.25 -12.37 -1.75
C ALA A 91 -33.43 -11.66 -2.84
N ILE A 92 -33.65 -12.04 -4.11
CA ILE A 92 -33.02 -11.42 -5.27
C ILE A 92 -34.10 -10.82 -6.15
N ALA A 93 -34.03 -9.52 -6.37
CA ALA A 93 -34.82 -8.86 -7.40
C ALA A 93 -34.13 -9.07 -8.76
N ALA A 94 -34.63 -10.05 -9.51
CA ALA A 94 -34.11 -10.37 -10.83
C ALA A 94 -34.37 -9.23 -11.83
N ASP A 95 -33.32 -8.79 -12.53
CA ASP A 95 -33.45 -7.87 -13.67
C ASP A 95 -33.49 -8.63 -15.01
N LEU A 96 -33.78 -7.94 -16.11
CA LEU A 96 -33.73 -8.47 -17.47
C LEU A 96 -32.30 -8.85 -17.92
N LEU A 97 -31.30 -8.36 -17.19
CA LEU A 97 -29.90 -8.75 -17.28
C LEU A 97 -29.46 -9.25 -15.91
N GLU A 98 -28.93 -10.46 -15.86
CA GLU A 98 -28.56 -11.11 -14.60
C GLU A 98 -27.56 -10.27 -13.80
N GLU A 99 -26.59 -9.65 -14.48
CA GLU A 99 -25.60 -8.75 -13.87
C GLU A 99 -26.22 -7.54 -13.13
N HIS A 100 -27.44 -7.13 -13.49
CA HIS A 100 -28.14 -6.00 -12.87
C HIS A 100 -29.20 -6.42 -11.83
N SER A 101 -29.25 -7.71 -11.50
CA SER A 101 -30.10 -8.18 -10.40
C SER A 101 -29.60 -7.62 -9.07
N VAL A 102 -30.51 -7.42 -8.12
CA VAL A 102 -30.19 -6.80 -6.84
C VAL A 102 -30.42 -7.80 -5.70
N LEU A 103 -29.42 -7.93 -4.83
CA LEU A 103 -29.52 -8.61 -3.54
C LEU A 103 -30.25 -7.65 -2.58
N GLU A 104 -31.52 -7.91 -2.31
CA GLU A 104 -32.40 -6.96 -1.59
C GLU A 104 -32.05 -6.85 -0.09
N ASN A 105 -31.53 -7.92 0.51
CA ASN A 105 -31.18 -7.94 1.93
C ASN A 105 -29.71 -7.54 2.13
N ALA A 106 -29.46 -6.23 2.16
CA ALA A 106 -28.12 -5.67 2.40
C ALA A 106 -27.50 -6.13 3.73
N ALA A 107 -28.31 -6.34 4.78
CA ALA A 107 -27.82 -6.84 6.06
C ALA A 107 -27.29 -8.28 5.97
N LEU A 108 -27.94 -9.14 5.16
CA LEU A 108 -27.45 -10.49 4.90
C LEU A 108 -26.16 -10.46 4.05
N VAL A 109 -26.05 -9.55 3.08
CA VAL A 109 -24.80 -9.34 2.31
C VAL A 109 -23.66 -8.95 3.25
N GLU A 110 -23.88 -7.98 4.13
CA GLU A 110 -22.88 -7.53 5.11
C GLU A 110 -22.49 -8.65 6.09
N THR A 111 -23.48 -9.44 6.54
CA THR A 111 -23.26 -10.60 7.43
C THR A 111 -22.35 -11.63 6.76
N ILE A 112 -22.66 -12.03 5.52
CA ILE A 112 -21.86 -13.02 4.77
C ILE A 112 -20.46 -12.49 4.51
N LEU A 113 -20.32 -11.22 4.10
CA LEU A 113 -19.02 -10.61 3.87
C LEU A 113 -18.18 -10.62 5.15
N LEU A 114 -18.75 -10.21 6.28
CA LEU A 114 -18.05 -10.18 7.56
C LEU A 114 -17.65 -11.59 8.02
N GLU A 115 -18.51 -12.59 7.84
CA GLU A 115 -18.18 -13.99 8.16
C GLU A 115 -17.04 -14.53 7.31
N LYS A 116 -17.03 -14.23 6.00
CA LYS A 116 -15.92 -14.58 5.10
C LYS A 116 -14.62 -13.90 5.50
N LEU A 117 -14.67 -12.62 5.86
CA LEU A 117 -13.50 -11.88 6.37
C LEU A 117 -12.99 -12.50 7.67
N ARG A 118 -13.87 -12.82 8.62
CA ARG A 118 -13.48 -13.49 9.88
C ARG A 118 -12.83 -14.84 9.63
N ALA A 119 -13.37 -15.64 8.70
CA ALA A 119 -12.78 -16.92 8.35
C ALA A 119 -11.36 -16.75 7.80
N ALA A 120 -11.13 -15.78 6.91
CA ALA A 120 -9.81 -15.50 6.36
C ALA A 120 -8.82 -14.95 7.42
N ALA A 121 -9.29 -14.08 8.32
CA ALA A 121 -8.47 -13.59 9.44
C ALA A 121 -8.07 -14.74 10.37
N GLU A 122 -9.01 -15.62 10.70
CA GLU A 122 -8.76 -16.76 11.59
C GLU A 122 -7.82 -17.79 10.97
N GLU A 123 -7.95 -18.06 9.67
CA GLU A 123 -7.00 -18.90 8.92
C GLU A 123 -5.58 -18.31 8.99
N ALA A 124 -5.44 -17.00 8.75
CA ALA A 124 -4.16 -16.32 8.84
C ALA A 124 -3.59 -16.35 10.27
N ARG A 125 -4.43 -16.18 11.30
CA ARG A 125 -4.04 -16.27 12.71
C ARG A 125 -3.49 -17.65 13.05
N MET A 126 -4.19 -18.72 12.65
CA MET A 126 -3.74 -20.09 12.89
C MET A 126 -2.42 -20.39 12.17
N ARG A 127 -2.28 -19.93 10.93
CA ARG A 127 -1.07 -20.14 10.13
C ARG A 127 0.15 -19.43 10.72
N LEU A 128 -0.01 -18.19 11.19
CA LEU A 128 1.08 -17.36 11.70
C LEU A 128 1.32 -17.50 13.20
N GLY A 129 0.40 -18.14 13.94
CA GLY A 129 0.52 -18.33 15.39
C GLY A 129 0.14 -17.10 16.23
N PHE A 130 -0.60 -16.16 15.66
CA PHE A 130 -1.00 -14.93 16.34
C PHE A 130 -2.06 -15.15 17.43
N ALA A 131 -2.08 -14.25 18.42
CA ALA A 131 -2.96 -14.32 19.58
C ALA A 131 -4.43 -14.09 19.24
N TRP A 132 -4.72 -13.21 18.28
CA TRP A 132 -6.10 -12.83 17.94
C TRP A 132 -6.30 -12.57 16.45
N ALA A 133 -7.56 -12.67 16.02
CA ALA A 133 -8.03 -12.33 14.69
C ALA A 133 -9.26 -11.43 14.80
N ASP A 134 -9.40 -10.48 13.89
CA ASP A 134 -10.61 -9.70 13.75
C ASP A 134 -10.94 -9.41 12.28
N ALA A 135 -12.13 -8.87 12.02
CA ALA A 135 -12.58 -8.53 10.69
C ALA A 135 -13.40 -7.25 10.70
N MET A 136 -13.18 -6.42 9.67
CA MET A 136 -13.95 -5.21 9.46
C MET A 136 -14.31 -5.05 7.99
N VAL A 137 -15.57 -4.72 7.69
CA VAL A 137 -16.03 -4.54 6.30
C VAL A 137 -15.38 -3.32 5.66
N ARG A 138 -15.18 -2.24 6.43
CA ARG A 138 -14.49 -1.03 5.97
C ARG A 138 -13.26 -0.81 6.81
N TYR A 139 -12.15 -0.57 6.14
CA TYR A 139 -10.91 -0.17 6.78
C TYR A 139 -10.97 1.31 7.14
N ASP A 140 -11.08 1.61 8.43
CA ASP A 140 -10.95 2.97 8.95
C ASP A 140 -9.49 3.24 9.34
N TYR A 141 -8.84 4.10 8.57
CA TYR A 141 -7.45 4.48 8.80
C TYR A 141 -7.23 5.13 10.18
N ALA A 142 -8.24 5.82 10.74
CA ALA A 142 -8.13 6.45 12.05
C ALA A 142 -8.09 5.40 13.17
N THR A 143 -9.04 4.47 13.18
CA THR A 143 -9.07 3.35 14.15
C THR A 143 -7.82 2.47 14.04
N MET A 144 -7.28 2.28 12.84
CA MET A 144 -6.09 1.46 12.62
C MET A 144 -4.76 2.11 13.03
N ALA A 145 -4.76 3.43 13.25
CA ALA A 145 -3.58 4.16 13.70
C ALA A 145 -3.22 3.87 15.17
N ASP A 146 -4.21 3.46 15.97
CA ASP A 146 -4.00 3.13 17.40
C ASP A 146 -3.33 1.76 17.60
N TYR A 147 -3.32 0.92 16.56
CA TYR A 147 -2.68 -0.40 16.61
C TYR A 147 -1.17 -0.30 16.42
N GLY A 148 -0.41 -0.93 17.32
CA GLY A 148 1.02 -1.17 17.14
C GLY A 148 1.30 -2.13 15.97
N ARG A 149 2.57 -2.17 15.55
CA ARG A 149 3.06 -3.11 14.53
C ARG A 149 4.25 -3.91 15.03
N VAL A 150 4.24 -5.20 14.75
CA VAL A 150 5.38 -6.10 14.90
C VAL A 150 5.70 -6.75 13.57
N TYR A 151 6.96 -7.12 13.37
CA TYR A 151 7.47 -7.71 12.14
C TYR A 151 8.28 -8.95 12.49
N PRO A 152 8.33 -9.96 11.60
CA PRO A 152 9.20 -11.11 11.82
C PRO A 152 10.66 -10.65 11.75
N GLY A 153 11.49 -11.22 12.60
CA GLY A 153 12.93 -10.96 12.65
C GLY A 153 13.72 -12.18 12.19
N PRO A 154 15.02 -12.00 11.86
CA PRO A 154 15.87 -13.11 11.44
C PRO A 154 16.06 -14.13 12.58
N ILE A 155 15.97 -15.41 12.24
CA ILE A 155 16.25 -16.55 13.12
C ILE A 155 17.35 -17.42 12.53
N GLU A 156 18.09 -18.12 13.39
CA GLU A 156 19.07 -19.10 12.96
C GLU A 156 18.34 -20.42 12.61
N PRO A 157 18.35 -20.88 11.35
CA PRO A 157 17.66 -22.10 10.95
C PRO A 157 18.34 -23.33 11.56
N ASP A 158 17.55 -24.33 11.97
CA ASP A 158 18.09 -25.61 12.43
C ASP A 158 18.68 -26.43 11.26
N GLU A 159 19.35 -27.56 11.56
CA GLU A 159 19.99 -28.38 10.51
C GLU A 159 19.01 -28.87 9.42
N THR A 160 17.73 -29.05 9.74
CA THR A 160 16.71 -29.49 8.79
C THR A 160 16.22 -28.32 7.93
N ALA A 161 15.96 -27.17 8.56
CA ALA A 161 15.60 -25.93 7.89
C ALA A 161 16.73 -25.45 6.97
N GLN A 162 17.98 -25.51 7.44
CA GLN A 162 19.15 -25.15 6.64
C GLN A 162 19.29 -26.06 5.42
N LYS A 163 19.14 -27.37 5.59
CA LYS A 163 19.14 -28.30 4.45
C LYS A 163 18.01 -27.99 3.47
N ARG A 164 16.84 -27.60 3.95
CA ARG A 164 15.71 -27.21 3.10
C ARG A 164 15.99 -25.91 2.35
N ILE A 165 16.59 -24.92 3.00
CA ILE A 165 17.05 -23.66 2.37
C ILE A 165 18.07 -23.96 1.27
N ASP A 166 19.01 -24.87 1.51
CA ASP A 166 20.00 -25.28 0.51
C ASP A 166 19.33 -25.97 -0.70
N GLU A 167 18.33 -26.84 -0.45
CA GLU A 167 17.52 -27.47 -1.50
C GLU A 167 16.69 -26.45 -2.30
N ILE A 168 16.08 -25.48 -1.61
CA ILE A 168 15.33 -24.39 -2.24
C ILE A 168 16.26 -23.55 -3.11
N THR A 169 17.43 -23.18 -2.59
CA THR A 169 18.44 -22.40 -3.32
C THR A 169 18.86 -23.12 -4.60
N ALA A 170 19.17 -24.41 -4.53
CA ALA A 170 19.49 -25.22 -5.70
C ALA A 170 18.29 -25.35 -6.68
N GLY A 171 17.07 -25.41 -6.15
CA GLY A 171 15.84 -25.41 -6.94
C GLY A 171 15.59 -24.11 -7.69
N LEU A 172 15.84 -22.96 -7.04
CA LEU A 172 15.76 -21.63 -7.65
C LEU A 172 16.78 -21.46 -8.77
N GLU A 173 18.01 -21.96 -8.59
CA GLU A 173 19.02 -21.98 -9.67
C GLU A 173 18.56 -22.80 -10.88
N GLN A 174 17.90 -23.95 -10.66
CA GLN A 174 17.34 -24.76 -11.75
C GLN A 174 16.16 -24.08 -12.45
N LEU A 175 15.26 -23.45 -11.70
CA LEU A 175 14.13 -22.69 -12.26
C LEU A 175 14.63 -21.50 -13.07
N GLN A 176 15.65 -20.80 -12.59
CA GLN A 176 16.30 -19.73 -13.34
C GLN A 176 16.84 -20.24 -14.67
N LEU A 177 17.52 -21.39 -14.69
CA LEU A 177 18.01 -22.02 -15.93
C LEU A 177 16.87 -22.46 -16.87
N GLN A 178 15.72 -22.87 -16.35
CA GLN A 178 14.54 -23.20 -17.16
C GLN A 178 13.94 -21.94 -17.79
N MET A 179 13.77 -20.87 -16.98
CA MET A 179 13.29 -19.56 -17.44
C MET A 179 14.22 -18.90 -18.46
N GLU A 180 15.46 -19.36 -18.57
CA GLU A 180 16.42 -18.93 -19.58
C GLU A 180 16.19 -19.54 -20.98
N ASP A 181 15.29 -20.52 -21.12
CA ASP A 181 14.92 -21.14 -22.40
C ASP A 181 14.13 -20.17 -23.29
N GLU A 182 14.65 -19.87 -24.48
CA GLU A 182 14.08 -18.93 -25.44
C GLU A 182 12.82 -19.50 -26.13
N GLY A 183 12.51 -20.78 -25.93
CA GLY A 183 11.31 -21.44 -26.46
C GLY A 183 10.09 -21.46 -25.52
N LEU A 184 10.18 -20.83 -24.34
CA LEU A 184 9.08 -20.82 -23.35
C LEU A 184 7.88 -20.00 -23.82
N GLU A 185 6.69 -20.56 -23.68
CA GLU A 185 5.41 -19.86 -23.84
C GLU A 185 5.07 -19.03 -22.58
N ASP A 186 4.32 -17.93 -22.74
CA ASP A 186 4.01 -16.98 -21.67
C ASP A 186 3.36 -17.63 -20.43
N ASP A 187 2.42 -18.55 -20.62
CA ASP A 187 1.77 -19.27 -19.52
C ASP A 187 2.76 -20.16 -18.74
N ALA A 188 3.72 -20.76 -19.44
CA ALA A 188 4.76 -21.57 -18.82
C ALA A 188 5.78 -20.69 -18.08
N TYR A 189 6.09 -19.51 -18.61
CA TYR A 189 6.94 -18.53 -17.94
C TYR A 189 6.29 -18.02 -16.64
N ASN A 190 5.01 -17.67 -16.68
CA ASN A 190 4.27 -17.23 -15.49
C ASN A 190 4.21 -18.32 -14.42
N ALA A 191 3.97 -19.58 -14.81
CA ALA A 191 3.97 -20.70 -13.87
C ALA A 191 5.35 -20.93 -13.20
N LEU A 192 6.45 -20.70 -13.93
CA LEU A 192 7.81 -20.74 -13.37
C LEU A 192 8.05 -19.56 -12.41
N TYR A 193 7.56 -18.37 -12.75
CA TYR A 193 7.63 -17.19 -11.90
C TYR A 193 6.88 -17.41 -10.57
N ASP A 194 5.64 -17.88 -10.62
CA ASP A 194 4.85 -18.24 -9.43
C ASP A 194 5.57 -19.28 -8.56
N ARG A 195 6.31 -20.20 -9.20
CA ARG A 195 7.07 -21.22 -8.49
C ARG A 195 8.32 -20.66 -7.80
N VAL A 196 8.96 -19.66 -8.40
CA VAL A 196 10.07 -18.92 -7.79
C VAL A 196 9.58 -18.17 -6.57
N ASP A 197 8.52 -17.36 -6.70
CA ASP A 197 7.93 -16.60 -5.60
C ASP A 197 7.57 -17.51 -4.42
N ALA A 198 6.92 -18.64 -4.68
CA ALA A 198 6.55 -19.61 -3.64
C ALA A 198 7.75 -20.22 -2.91
N LEU A 199 8.86 -20.46 -3.61
CA LEU A 199 10.09 -21.00 -3.02
C LEU A 199 10.86 -19.95 -2.23
N GLU A 200 10.89 -18.71 -2.70
CA GLU A 200 11.50 -17.58 -1.98
C GLU A 200 10.73 -17.26 -0.69
N ASP A 201 9.40 -17.31 -0.73
CA ASP A 201 8.55 -17.20 0.45
C ASP A 201 8.83 -18.33 1.46
N GLU A 202 8.93 -19.58 0.98
CA GLU A 202 9.29 -20.72 1.84
C GLU A 202 10.68 -20.54 2.48
N ALA A 203 11.67 -20.07 1.73
CA ALA A 203 13.01 -19.81 2.26
C ALA A 203 13.02 -18.68 3.30
N ARG A 204 12.17 -17.66 3.13
CA ARG A 204 12.01 -16.57 4.09
C ARG A 204 11.36 -17.06 5.37
N ASP A 205 10.28 -17.85 5.27
CA ASP A 205 9.57 -18.43 6.43
C ASP A 205 10.47 -19.37 7.27
N LEU A 206 11.52 -19.93 6.67
CA LEU A 206 12.53 -20.75 7.38
C LEU A 206 13.61 -19.92 8.10
N GLN A 207 13.74 -18.64 7.74
CA GLN A 207 14.80 -17.74 8.23
C GLN A 207 14.26 -16.55 9.02
N GLU A 208 12.95 -16.34 9.01
CA GLU A 208 12.30 -15.24 9.69
C GLU A 208 11.14 -15.76 10.54
N ALA A 209 11.04 -15.29 11.78
CA ALA A 209 9.91 -15.59 12.64
C ALA A 209 9.57 -14.42 13.55
N TYR A 210 8.31 -14.37 13.97
CA TYR A 210 7.91 -13.50 15.07
C TYR A 210 8.47 -14.04 16.39
N SER A 211 8.88 -13.14 17.27
CA SER A 211 9.26 -13.54 18.62
C SER A 211 8.05 -14.13 19.36
N ALA A 212 8.29 -14.98 20.38
CA ALA A 212 7.20 -15.55 21.18
C ALA A 212 6.37 -14.45 21.89
N GLU A 213 7.00 -13.35 22.25
CA GLU A 213 6.33 -12.18 22.82
C GLU A 213 5.43 -11.49 21.80
N ASP A 214 5.92 -11.33 20.56
CA ASP A 214 5.12 -10.75 19.47
C ASP A 214 3.93 -11.64 19.11
N LEU A 215 4.11 -12.95 19.00
CA LEU A 215 3.01 -13.88 18.73
C LEU A 215 1.92 -13.84 19.82
N ALA A 216 2.31 -13.62 21.07
CA ALA A 216 1.39 -13.58 22.22
C ALA A 216 0.50 -12.33 22.25
N ARG A 217 0.84 -11.25 21.53
CA ARG A 217 0.10 -9.97 21.52
C ARG A 217 -0.38 -9.55 20.13
N ALA A 218 0.30 -10.01 19.09
CA ALA A 218 0.00 -9.64 17.73
C ALA A 218 -1.21 -10.40 17.19
N GLY A 219 -1.86 -9.78 16.21
CA GLY A 219 -3.02 -10.30 15.55
C GLY A 219 -3.09 -9.91 14.09
N VAL A 220 -4.21 -10.31 13.50
CA VAL A 220 -4.52 -10.07 12.10
C VAL A 220 -5.93 -9.52 11.97
N ILE A 221 -6.09 -8.53 11.08
CA ILE A 221 -7.40 -8.03 10.69
C ILE A 221 -7.63 -8.29 9.21
N ALA A 222 -8.76 -8.91 8.86
CA ALA A 222 -9.22 -8.97 7.47
C ALA A 222 -10.15 -7.79 7.16
N SER A 223 -9.96 -7.19 5.98
CA SER A 223 -10.84 -6.14 5.47
C SER A 223 -11.18 -6.32 4.01
N TRP A 224 -12.25 -5.68 3.55
CA TRP A 224 -12.61 -5.65 2.13
C TRP A 224 -12.06 -4.39 1.46
N GLN A 225 -11.12 -4.55 0.53
CA GLN A 225 -10.54 -3.43 -0.24
C GLN A 225 -10.32 -3.84 -1.69
N GLY A 226 -10.65 -2.95 -2.64
CA GLY A 226 -10.36 -3.16 -4.06
C GLY A 226 -10.97 -4.44 -4.66
N GLY A 227 -12.14 -4.88 -4.16
CA GLY A 227 -12.83 -6.07 -4.66
C GLY A 227 -12.29 -7.41 -4.13
N GLN A 228 -11.43 -7.39 -3.12
CA GLN A 228 -10.83 -8.59 -2.53
C GLN A 228 -10.66 -8.49 -1.00
N ILE A 229 -10.38 -9.63 -0.37
CA ILE A 229 -10.00 -9.68 1.05
C ILE A 229 -8.54 -9.23 1.18
N THR A 230 -8.28 -8.27 2.05
CA THR A 230 -6.94 -7.81 2.41
C THR A 230 -6.67 -8.14 3.87
N LEU A 231 -5.56 -8.84 4.12
CA LEU A 231 -5.09 -9.20 5.46
C LEU A 231 -4.07 -8.18 5.96
N HIS A 232 -4.29 -7.68 7.17
CA HIS A 232 -3.38 -6.78 7.89
C HIS A 232 -2.75 -7.56 9.04
N VAL A 233 -1.52 -8.00 8.88
CA VAL A 233 -0.80 -8.87 9.82
C VAL A 233 0.11 -8.06 10.76
N GLY A 234 0.47 -8.66 11.90
CA GLY A 234 1.42 -8.06 12.86
C GLY A 234 0.83 -6.89 13.65
N LEU A 235 -0.49 -6.89 13.88
CA LEU A 235 -1.20 -5.83 14.61
C LEU A 235 -1.15 -6.05 16.11
N VAL A 236 -0.77 -5.04 16.90
CA VAL A 236 -0.86 -5.10 18.37
C VAL A 236 -1.99 -4.17 18.83
N ARG A 237 -2.94 -4.68 19.61
CA ARG A 237 -4.04 -3.85 20.13
C ARG A 237 -3.49 -2.82 21.12
N PRO A 238 -4.10 -1.63 21.22
CA PRO A 238 -3.67 -0.59 22.15
C PRO A 238 -3.49 -1.10 23.59
N GLU A 239 -4.38 -1.98 24.05
CA GLU A 239 -4.34 -2.59 25.38
C GLU A 239 -3.19 -3.58 25.61
N ASP A 240 -2.63 -4.16 24.55
CA ASP A 240 -1.59 -5.21 24.59
C ASP A 240 -0.18 -4.64 24.31
N ILE A 241 -0.05 -3.32 24.21
CA ILE A 241 1.25 -2.63 24.10
C ILE A 241 1.90 -2.64 25.48
N VAL A 242 2.90 -3.51 25.66
CA VAL A 242 3.70 -3.59 26.89
C VAL A 242 4.46 -2.27 27.09
N LYS A 243 4.15 -1.56 28.19
CA LYS A 243 5.01 -0.47 28.69
C LYS A 243 6.15 -1.10 29.47
N GLU A 244 7.36 -1.15 28.91
CA GLU A 244 8.53 -1.63 29.64
C GLU A 244 8.84 -0.72 30.85
N GLU A 245 8.83 -1.28 32.07
CA GLU A 245 9.44 -0.69 33.26
C GLU A 245 10.96 -0.89 33.20
N GLY A 246 11.69 0.08 32.63
CA GLY A 246 13.16 0.05 32.61
C GLY A 246 13.83 0.87 31.49
N ALA A 247 13.09 1.25 30.45
CA ALA A 247 13.42 2.31 29.50
C ALA A 247 12.48 3.50 29.77
N PRO A 248 12.74 4.75 29.34
CA PRO A 248 11.83 5.86 29.61
C PRO A 248 10.57 5.70 28.74
N SER A 249 9.69 4.79 29.15
CA SER A 249 8.27 4.78 28.86
C SER A 249 7.66 5.98 29.59
N SER A 250 7.76 7.15 28.96
CA SER A 250 6.90 8.28 29.27
C SER A 250 5.62 8.14 28.46
N SER A 251 4.74 7.30 28.99
CA SER A 251 3.34 7.29 28.62
C SER A 251 2.69 8.66 28.74
N THR A 252 1.62 8.84 27.95
CA THR A 252 0.38 9.56 28.32
C THR A 252 0.15 10.86 27.54
N ASN A 253 -0.62 10.76 26.46
CA ASN A 253 -1.73 11.72 26.27
C ASN A 253 -3.03 10.96 26.56
N THR A 254 -3.29 10.66 27.84
CA THR A 254 -4.59 11.12 28.33
C THR A 254 -4.55 12.61 28.04
N THR A 255 -5.46 13.10 27.18
CA THR A 255 -6.20 14.28 27.63
C THR A 255 -6.49 13.99 29.08
N GLY A 256 -5.86 14.71 30.01
CA GLY A 256 -6.29 14.61 31.38
C GLY A 256 -7.80 14.73 31.31
N GLU A 257 -8.51 13.66 31.68
CA GLU A 257 -9.73 13.86 32.41
C GLU A 257 -9.27 14.61 33.66
N GLU A 258 -9.02 15.91 33.51
CA GLU A 258 -9.54 16.85 34.48
C GLU A 258 -10.98 16.38 34.66
N ALA A 259 -11.28 15.90 35.87
CA ALA A 259 -12.66 15.65 36.25
C ALA A 259 -13.48 16.78 35.64
N PRO A 260 -14.48 16.47 34.79
CA PRO A 260 -15.02 17.43 33.83
C PRO A 260 -15.20 18.73 34.55
N ASP A 261 -14.47 19.77 34.12
CA ASP A 261 -14.71 21.11 34.64
C ASP A 261 -16.22 21.28 34.52
N ALA A 262 -16.87 21.74 35.58
CA ALA A 262 -18.34 21.68 35.69
C ALA A 262 -19.07 22.54 34.63
N GLY A 263 -18.34 23.06 33.63
CA GLY A 263 -18.81 23.72 32.42
C GLY A 263 -18.26 23.19 31.08
N GLU A 264 -17.65 22.00 30.99
CA GLU A 264 -17.20 21.46 29.70
C GLU A 264 -18.40 21.12 28.79
N ILE A 265 -18.44 21.73 27.60
CA ILE A 265 -19.56 21.57 26.66
C ILE A 265 -19.40 20.24 25.93
N THR A 266 -20.31 19.29 26.20
CA THR A 266 -20.40 18.05 25.41
C THR A 266 -21.17 18.29 24.12
N TYR A 267 -20.51 18.13 22.97
CA TYR A 267 -21.15 18.28 21.66
C TYR A 267 -21.78 16.95 21.18
N PRO A 268 -22.94 16.99 20.49
CA PRO A 268 -23.41 15.86 19.70
C PRO A 268 -22.38 15.43 18.65
N ALA A 269 -22.28 14.14 18.36
CA ALA A 269 -21.26 13.58 17.46
C ALA A 269 -21.24 14.25 16.07
N SER A 270 -22.42 14.55 15.50
CA SER A 270 -22.52 15.23 14.21
C SER A 270 -21.94 16.65 14.26
N LEU A 271 -22.20 17.40 15.34
CA LEU A 271 -21.66 18.74 15.52
C LEU A 271 -20.15 18.71 15.77
N ALA A 272 -19.64 17.69 16.47
CA ALA A 272 -18.21 17.50 16.63
C ALA A 272 -17.51 17.26 15.28
N GLU A 273 -18.10 16.46 14.37
CA GLU A 273 -17.58 16.24 13.02
C GLU A 273 -17.62 17.51 12.15
N ASP A 274 -18.72 18.26 12.21
CA ASP A 274 -18.84 19.55 11.50
C ASP A 274 -17.76 20.53 11.99
N LEU A 275 -17.56 20.65 13.31
CA LEU A 275 -16.54 21.53 13.90
C LEU A 275 -15.11 21.07 13.58
N LYS A 276 -14.83 19.76 13.52
CA LYS A 276 -13.53 19.25 13.04
C LYS A 276 -13.27 19.69 11.61
N THR A 277 -14.30 19.60 10.75
CA THR A 277 -14.22 20.00 9.34
C THR A 277 -13.99 21.51 9.21
N GLU A 278 -14.77 22.33 9.91
CA GLU A 278 -14.60 23.80 9.93
C GLU A 278 -13.22 24.22 10.45
N ARG A 279 -12.74 23.57 11.52
CA ARG A 279 -11.40 23.80 12.05
C ARG A 279 -10.32 23.44 11.03
N ALA A 280 -10.45 22.31 10.34
CA ALA A 280 -9.50 21.91 9.29
C ALA A 280 -9.46 22.93 8.15
N MET A 281 -10.61 23.45 7.72
CA MET A 281 -10.70 24.51 6.69
C MET A 281 -10.03 25.80 7.16
N ALA A 282 -10.32 26.25 8.39
CA ALA A 282 -9.74 27.46 8.97
C ALA A 282 -8.22 27.33 9.15
N LEU A 283 -7.74 26.17 9.63
CA LEU A 283 -6.33 25.87 9.77
C LEU A 283 -5.63 25.86 8.41
N GLY A 284 -6.21 25.22 7.39
CA GLY A 284 -5.68 25.22 6.03
C GLY A 284 -5.56 26.62 5.44
N ALA A 285 -6.56 27.48 5.65
CA ALA A 285 -6.51 28.88 5.24
C ALA A 285 -5.40 29.66 5.94
N ALA A 286 -5.22 29.48 7.27
CA ALA A 286 -4.13 30.10 8.01
C ALA A 286 -2.76 29.59 7.55
N MET A 287 -2.59 28.28 7.36
CA MET A 287 -1.35 27.68 6.88
C MET A 287 -0.91 28.25 5.52
N ALA A 288 -1.86 28.47 4.60
CA ALA A 288 -1.58 29.08 3.30
C ALA A 288 -1.09 30.54 3.40
N LEU A 289 -1.47 31.27 4.45
CA LEU A 289 -1.02 32.64 4.72
C LEU A 289 0.28 32.71 5.54
N HIS A 290 0.77 31.57 6.06
CA HIS A 290 1.97 31.45 6.87
C HIS A 290 2.97 30.43 6.26
N PRO A 291 3.52 30.70 5.07
CA PRO A 291 4.29 29.72 4.30
C PRO A 291 5.54 29.22 5.02
N GLU A 292 6.24 30.07 5.78
CA GLU A 292 7.47 29.67 6.49
C GLU A 292 7.19 28.66 7.61
N ALA A 293 6.18 28.94 8.45
CA ALA A 293 5.79 28.03 9.53
C ALA A 293 5.20 26.72 8.98
N THR A 294 4.43 26.80 7.90
CA THR A 294 3.87 25.63 7.23
C THR A 294 4.95 24.78 6.55
N LEU A 295 5.97 25.41 5.96
CA LEU A 295 7.12 24.70 5.40
C LEU A 295 7.88 23.97 6.51
N ASP A 296 8.25 24.67 7.59
CA ASP A 296 8.91 24.05 8.74
C ASP A 296 8.14 22.83 9.27
N LEU A 297 6.82 22.94 9.42
CA LEU A 297 5.95 21.84 9.86
C LEU A 297 5.93 20.66 8.89
N THR A 298 5.92 20.95 7.58
CA THR A 298 5.97 19.94 6.52
C THR A 298 7.31 19.18 6.55
N LEU A 299 8.43 19.89 6.64
CA LEU A 299 9.75 19.28 6.70
C LEU A 299 9.92 18.48 8.00
N PHE A 300 9.49 19.03 9.14
CA PHE A 300 9.52 18.35 10.43
C PHE A 300 8.74 17.04 10.40
N LYS A 301 7.52 17.05 9.82
CA LYS A 301 6.68 15.84 9.68
C LYS A 301 7.38 14.79 8.82
N LEU A 302 7.86 15.18 7.63
CA LEU A 302 8.56 14.28 6.70
C LEU A 302 9.79 13.63 7.33
N VAL A 303 10.61 14.43 8.02
CA VAL A 303 11.86 13.97 8.63
C VAL A 303 11.59 13.09 9.85
N SER A 304 10.65 13.49 10.71
CA SER A 304 10.31 12.73 11.91
C SER A 304 9.73 11.36 11.58
N ASP A 305 8.90 11.26 10.53
CA ASP A 305 8.36 9.97 10.08
C ASP A 305 9.43 8.93 9.67
N VAL A 306 10.62 9.40 9.27
CA VAL A 306 11.72 8.55 8.83
C VAL A 306 12.77 8.33 9.92
N LEU A 307 13.09 9.37 10.71
CA LEU A 307 14.18 9.34 11.68
C LEU A 307 13.74 9.09 13.12
N ALA A 308 12.53 9.51 13.51
CA ALA A 308 12.07 9.34 14.88
C ALA A 308 11.63 7.89 15.11
N SER A 309 11.87 7.40 16.32
CA SER A 309 11.31 6.13 16.75
C SER A 309 9.91 6.36 17.33
N GLY A 310 8.91 5.61 16.87
CA GLY A 310 7.54 5.67 17.42
C GLY A 310 6.46 6.19 16.47
N MET A 311 5.35 6.65 17.06
CA MET A 311 4.15 7.08 16.33
C MET A 311 4.35 8.40 15.56
N SER A 312 3.50 8.63 14.56
CA SER A 312 3.45 9.90 13.82
C SER A 312 3.29 11.10 14.77
N VAL A 313 4.14 12.12 14.60
CA VAL A 313 4.16 13.34 15.43
C VAL A 313 2.85 14.14 15.39
N THR A 314 2.02 13.94 14.36
CA THR A 314 0.66 14.50 14.27
C THR A 314 -0.18 13.77 13.22
N GLN A 315 -1.50 13.73 13.43
CA GLN A 315 -2.49 13.24 12.44
C GLN A 315 -3.23 14.39 11.73
N ALA A 316 -2.94 15.65 12.08
CA ALA A 316 -3.67 16.81 11.57
C ALA A 316 -3.30 17.18 10.11
N ILE A 317 -2.23 16.59 9.56
CA ILE A 317 -1.73 16.85 8.21
C ILE A 317 -1.41 15.52 7.54
N ARG A 318 -1.86 15.34 6.29
CA ARG A 318 -1.65 14.13 5.51
C ARG A 318 -0.40 14.24 4.64
N ILE A 319 0.76 14.13 5.29
CA ILE A 319 2.07 13.95 4.66
C ILE A 319 2.71 12.77 5.38
N GLU A 320 2.97 11.71 4.63
CA GLU A 320 3.47 10.44 5.16
C GLU A 320 4.75 10.08 4.42
N ALA A 321 5.79 9.77 5.17
CA ALA A 321 6.97 9.09 4.67
C ALA A 321 7.21 7.82 5.46
N ARG A 322 7.84 6.84 4.82
CA ARG A 322 8.27 5.60 5.47
C ARG A 322 9.62 5.23 4.92
N LYS A 323 10.51 4.82 5.82
CA LYS A 323 11.79 4.26 5.44
C LYS A 323 11.53 2.98 4.64
N GLU A 324 12.05 2.93 3.42
CA GLU A 324 11.96 1.77 2.56
C GLU A 324 13.02 0.75 2.97
N TYR A 325 12.60 -0.50 3.21
CA TYR A 325 13.54 -1.58 3.49
C TYR A 325 14.00 -2.20 2.17
N ARG A 326 15.29 -2.05 1.88
CA ARG A 326 15.91 -2.58 0.65
C ARG A 326 16.70 -3.83 1.00
N SER A 327 16.20 -4.98 0.54
CA SER A 327 16.88 -6.27 0.70
C SER A 327 17.59 -6.69 -0.60
N HIS A 328 18.63 -7.49 -0.44
CA HIS A 328 19.32 -8.17 -1.52
C HIS A 328 19.62 -9.59 -1.06
N ALA A 329 19.39 -10.58 -1.92
CA ALA A 329 19.58 -12.00 -1.58
C ALA A 329 21.03 -12.34 -1.16
N LYS A 330 21.99 -11.50 -1.55
CA LYS A 330 23.41 -11.64 -1.23
C LYS A 330 24.00 -10.29 -0.84
N MET A 331 23.66 -9.81 0.35
CA MET A 331 24.06 -8.47 0.80
C MET A 331 25.59 -8.35 1.01
N ASP A 332 26.27 -9.45 1.27
CA ASP A 332 27.72 -9.55 1.44
C ASP A 332 28.50 -9.52 0.11
N GLU A 333 27.82 -9.73 -1.02
CA GLU A 333 28.44 -9.76 -2.35
C GLU A 333 28.22 -8.44 -3.14
N ILE A 334 27.48 -7.46 -2.61
CA ILE A 334 27.24 -6.18 -3.31
C ILE A 334 28.34 -5.15 -3.05
N ASP A 335 28.37 -4.11 -3.88
CA ASP A 335 29.21 -2.94 -3.63
C ASP A 335 28.65 -2.11 -2.47
N GLU A 336 29.45 -1.97 -1.41
CA GLU A 336 29.09 -1.25 -0.18
C GLU A 336 29.17 0.28 -0.33
N THR A 337 29.73 0.81 -1.44
CA THR A 337 29.96 2.25 -1.64
C THR A 337 28.71 3.11 -1.34
N SER A 338 27.55 2.74 -1.87
CA SER A 338 26.29 3.46 -1.61
C SER A 338 25.85 3.37 -0.15
N LEU A 339 26.07 2.23 0.52
CA LEU A 339 25.71 2.04 1.93
C LEU A 339 26.59 2.92 2.83
N GLU A 340 27.90 2.95 2.57
CA GLU A 340 28.86 3.81 3.27
C GLU A 340 28.54 5.29 3.09
N GLN A 341 28.17 5.70 1.87
CA GLN A 341 27.78 7.09 1.58
C GLN A 341 26.53 7.52 2.36
N VAL A 342 25.51 6.66 2.41
CA VAL A 342 24.28 6.93 3.18
C VAL A 342 24.58 6.97 4.68
N ALA A 343 25.41 6.05 5.19
CA ALA A 343 25.84 6.06 6.59
C ALA A 343 26.61 7.34 6.95
N ALA A 344 27.58 7.75 6.13
CA ALA A 344 28.31 8.99 6.33
C ALA A 344 27.41 10.23 6.25
N ALA A 345 26.42 10.23 5.37
CA ALA A 345 25.43 11.30 5.28
C ALA A 345 24.56 11.38 6.54
N HIS A 346 24.15 10.23 7.09
CA HIS A 346 23.42 10.14 8.36
C HIS A 346 24.25 10.68 9.53
N ASP A 347 25.51 10.25 9.65
CA ASP A 347 26.41 10.66 10.75
C ASP A 347 26.73 12.17 10.73
N ALA A 348 26.56 12.82 9.58
CA ALA A 348 26.74 14.27 9.40
C ALA A 348 25.48 15.10 9.72
N LEU A 349 24.35 14.48 10.06
CA LEU A 349 23.10 15.18 10.36
C LEU A 349 23.14 15.82 11.76
N ASP A 350 22.63 17.05 11.88
CA ASP A 350 22.30 17.63 13.18
C ASP A 350 20.97 17.04 13.70
N LEU A 351 21.10 16.08 14.62
CA LEU A 351 19.98 15.42 15.29
C LEU A 351 19.66 16.01 16.67
N SER A 352 20.20 17.19 17.03
CA SER A 352 19.98 17.82 18.35
C SER A 352 18.52 18.20 18.67
N TRP A 353 17.69 18.27 17.63
CA TRP A 353 16.25 18.49 17.72
C TRP A 353 15.47 17.21 18.08
N LEU A 354 16.01 16.03 17.74
CA LEU A 354 15.40 14.73 17.92
C LEU A 354 15.78 14.19 19.30
N ASP A 355 14.92 14.46 20.27
CA ASP A 355 15.11 14.11 21.68
C ASP A 355 13.80 13.51 22.20
N ASP A 356 13.76 12.19 22.33
CA ASP A 356 12.57 11.43 22.74
C ASP A 356 12.08 11.79 24.15
N SER A 357 12.89 12.50 24.95
CA SER A 357 12.45 13.05 26.25
C SER A 357 11.60 14.33 26.13
N ARG A 358 11.56 14.96 24.95
CA ARG A 358 10.81 16.20 24.67
C ARG A 358 9.47 15.90 24.01
N SER A 359 8.49 16.77 24.27
CA SER A 359 7.22 16.73 23.56
C SER A 359 7.42 16.97 22.05
N PRO A 360 6.54 16.46 21.16
CA PRO A 360 6.61 16.76 19.73
C PRO A 360 6.59 18.26 19.41
N ALA A 361 5.93 19.08 20.25
CA ALA A 361 5.91 20.54 20.10
C ALA A 361 7.28 21.17 20.40
N ASP A 362 7.99 20.66 21.42
CA ASP A 362 9.33 21.14 21.77
C ASP A 362 10.39 20.66 20.77
N GLN A 363 10.28 19.43 20.28
CA GLN A 363 11.10 18.93 19.18
C GLN A 363 10.88 19.77 17.91
N PHE A 364 9.62 20.12 17.60
CA PHE A 364 9.31 21.04 16.49
C PHE A 364 9.94 22.42 16.70
N ALA A 365 9.86 22.99 17.91
CA ALA A 365 10.49 24.27 18.21
C ALA A 365 12.02 24.21 18.05
N ALA A 366 12.66 23.12 18.47
CA ALA A 366 14.09 22.89 18.28
C ALA A 366 14.44 22.72 16.79
N PHE A 367 13.66 21.93 16.04
CA PHE A 367 13.82 21.75 14.60
C PHE A 367 13.71 23.09 13.86
N ARG A 368 12.76 23.95 14.25
CA ARG A 368 12.60 25.28 13.66
C ARG A 368 13.81 26.17 13.85
N ALA A 369 14.56 26.00 14.93
CA ALA A 369 15.77 26.77 15.23
C ALA A 369 16.99 26.35 14.39
N LEU A 370 16.94 25.20 13.71
CA LEU A 370 18.00 24.76 12.81
C LEU A 370 18.16 25.72 11.61
N GLU A 371 19.39 25.86 11.14
CA GLU A 371 19.67 26.59 9.91
C GLU A 371 19.07 25.89 8.69
N ALA A 372 18.75 26.66 7.65
CA ALA A 372 18.12 26.13 6.44
C ALA A 372 18.96 25.03 5.76
N GLY A 373 20.29 25.12 5.84
CA GLY A 373 21.19 24.09 5.31
C GLY A 373 21.06 22.75 6.04
N GLU A 374 20.92 22.77 7.38
CA GLU A 374 20.75 21.55 8.17
C GLU A 374 19.38 20.90 7.94
N LYS A 375 18.32 21.73 7.86
CA LYS A 375 16.98 21.25 7.46
C LYS A 375 17.01 20.58 6.07
N ALA A 376 17.74 21.16 5.12
CA ALA A 376 17.86 20.60 3.77
C ALA A 376 18.56 19.24 3.76
N LYS A 377 19.62 19.05 4.55
CA LYS A 377 20.30 17.74 4.68
C LYS A 377 19.38 16.69 5.29
N LEU A 378 18.64 17.04 6.35
CA LEU A 378 17.67 16.15 7.00
C LEU A 378 16.59 15.69 6.02
N VAL A 379 16.04 16.62 5.24
CA VAL A 379 15.01 16.32 4.22
C VAL A 379 15.59 15.46 3.10
N ALA A 380 16.79 15.78 2.60
CA ALA A 380 17.45 14.99 1.57
C ALA A 380 17.67 13.54 2.02
N TYR A 381 18.15 13.33 3.25
CA TYR A 381 18.32 12.00 3.82
C TYR A 381 16.98 11.27 4.01
N ALA A 382 15.98 11.97 4.56
CA ALA A 382 14.65 11.39 4.78
C ALA A 382 14.01 10.94 3.46
N THR A 383 14.03 11.78 2.43
CA THR A 383 13.53 11.45 1.09
C THR A 383 14.33 10.33 0.42
N ALA A 384 15.67 10.35 0.52
CA ALA A 384 16.50 9.26 -0.01
C ALA A 384 16.21 7.92 0.68
N SER A 385 15.79 7.94 1.94
CA SER A 385 15.39 6.74 2.68
C SER A 385 14.06 6.15 2.23
N THR A 386 13.24 6.87 1.45
CA THR A 386 11.95 6.37 0.92
C THR A 386 12.05 5.84 -0.52
N THR A 387 13.23 5.88 -1.15
CA THR A 387 13.40 5.43 -2.54
C THR A 387 13.12 3.93 -2.68
N GLN A 388 12.24 3.55 -3.61
CA GLN A 388 11.82 2.17 -3.86
C GLN A 388 12.71 1.47 -4.89
N SER A 389 12.77 0.14 -4.80
CA SER A 389 13.40 -0.71 -5.81
C SER A 389 12.54 -0.74 -7.07
N CYS A 390 12.96 -0.06 -8.13
CA CYS A 390 12.24 -0.06 -9.41
C CYS A 390 13.18 -0.06 -10.62
N PHE A 391 12.79 -0.77 -11.69
CA PHE A 391 13.46 -0.71 -13.00
C PHE A 391 12.75 0.32 -13.89
N ALA A 392 12.91 1.62 -13.60
CA ALA A 392 12.21 2.67 -14.33
C ALA A 392 13.15 3.79 -14.84
N ARG A 393 14.12 3.47 -15.72
CA ARG A 393 14.92 4.49 -16.44
C ARG A 393 14.25 5.02 -17.72
N ASN A 394 13.00 4.64 -18.01
CA ASN A 394 12.34 5.07 -19.23
C ASN A 394 11.79 6.49 -19.08
N ARG A 395 12.46 7.46 -19.73
CA ARG A 395 12.03 8.88 -19.80
C ARG A 395 10.57 9.07 -20.23
N GLN A 396 10.00 8.17 -21.02
CA GLN A 396 8.60 8.26 -21.44
C GLN A 396 7.61 7.83 -20.35
N ARG A 397 8.05 6.99 -19.41
CA ARG A 397 7.23 6.49 -18.29
C ARG A 397 7.40 7.34 -17.03
N ASP A 398 8.61 7.82 -16.78
CA ASP A 398 8.93 8.69 -15.65
C ASP A 398 10.02 9.71 -16.03
N SER A 399 9.59 10.83 -16.59
CA SER A 399 10.51 11.90 -16.99
C SER A 399 11.11 12.65 -15.80
N LEU A 400 10.40 12.70 -14.67
CA LEU A 400 10.85 13.41 -13.47
C LEU A 400 12.06 12.70 -12.87
N MET A 401 11.94 11.41 -12.59
CA MET A 401 13.04 10.64 -12.01
C MET A 401 14.21 10.54 -13.00
N HIS A 402 13.93 10.40 -14.30
CA HIS A 402 14.98 10.37 -15.32
C HIS A 402 15.83 11.66 -15.34
N ASP A 403 15.21 12.84 -15.34
CA ASP A 403 15.96 14.10 -15.37
C ASP A 403 16.61 14.40 -14.00
N PHE A 404 15.96 14.05 -12.89
CA PHE A 404 16.52 14.22 -11.54
C PHE A 404 17.75 13.33 -11.32
N GLU A 405 17.71 12.05 -11.69
CA GLU A 405 18.86 11.15 -11.60
C GLU A 405 20.07 11.68 -12.38
N ILE A 406 19.85 12.26 -13.57
CA ILE A 406 20.93 12.86 -14.37
C ILE A 406 21.56 14.07 -13.64
N GLU A 407 20.74 14.86 -12.96
CA GLU A 407 21.20 16.03 -12.22
C GLU A 407 22.04 15.64 -10.99
N ILE A 408 21.54 14.70 -10.17
CA ILE A 408 22.15 14.38 -8.88
C ILE A 408 23.16 13.23 -8.95
N MET A 409 23.06 12.36 -9.95
CA MET A 409 23.93 11.20 -10.19
C MET A 409 24.46 11.22 -11.63
N PRO A 410 25.26 12.24 -12.02
CA PRO A 410 25.81 12.34 -13.37
C PRO A 410 26.84 11.23 -13.67
N ASP A 411 27.42 10.64 -12.62
CA ASP A 411 28.29 9.46 -12.71
C ASP A 411 27.81 8.38 -11.73
N ILE A 412 27.09 7.38 -12.24
CA ILE A 412 26.66 6.23 -11.44
C ILE A 412 27.84 5.49 -10.80
N ARG A 413 29.05 5.59 -11.38
CA ARG A 413 30.25 4.91 -10.86
C ARG A 413 30.79 5.51 -9.58
N ALA A 414 30.38 6.73 -9.24
CA ALA A 414 30.67 7.33 -7.95
C ALA A 414 29.84 6.71 -6.81
N HIS A 415 28.74 6.03 -7.12
CA HIS A 415 27.81 5.46 -6.14
C HIS A 415 27.76 3.94 -6.20
N TRP A 416 28.04 3.35 -7.37
CA TRP A 416 27.94 1.92 -7.58
C TRP A 416 28.92 1.39 -8.63
N THR A 417 29.51 0.25 -8.32
CA THR A 417 30.42 -0.51 -9.16
C THR A 417 29.91 -1.95 -9.30
N PRO A 418 29.53 -2.41 -10.51
CA PRO A 418 29.30 -3.81 -10.77
C PRO A 418 30.60 -4.59 -10.58
N ASN A 419 30.47 -5.71 -9.91
CA ASN A 419 31.57 -6.58 -9.53
C ASN A 419 31.40 -8.00 -10.11
N ALA A 420 32.38 -8.86 -9.87
CA ALA A 420 32.34 -10.26 -10.29
C ALA A 420 31.07 -11.00 -9.84
N ALA A 421 30.53 -10.70 -8.66
CA ALA A 421 29.30 -11.33 -8.16
C ALA A 421 28.10 -11.02 -9.06
N LEU A 422 27.94 -9.77 -9.47
CA LEU A 422 26.92 -9.39 -10.46
C LEU A 422 27.17 -10.07 -11.82
N PHE A 423 28.39 -9.97 -12.36
CA PHE A 423 28.68 -10.50 -13.70
C PHE A 423 28.48 -12.01 -13.79
N ASN A 424 28.71 -12.74 -12.69
CA ASN A 424 28.41 -14.17 -12.62
C ASN A 424 26.93 -14.50 -12.83
N ARG A 425 26.01 -13.56 -12.57
CA ARG A 425 24.57 -13.74 -12.81
C ARG A 425 24.17 -13.56 -14.27
N PHE A 426 25.01 -12.96 -15.11
CA PHE A 426 24.70 -12.77 -16.53
C PHE A 426 25.08 -13.98 -17.40
N LYS A 427 24.32 -14.21 -18.49
CA LYS A 427 24.72 -15.14 -19.55
C LYS A 427 26.02 -14.68 -20.21
N LYS A 428 26.87 -15.63 -20.61
CA LYS A 428 28.12 -15.33 -21.36
C LYS A 428 27.85 -14.46 -22.60
N ALA A 429 26.78 -14.79 -23.36
CA ALA A 429 26.40 -14.03 -24.55
C ALA A 429 26.04 -12.57 -24.22
N TRP A 430 25.38 -12.32 -23.08
CA TRP A 430 25.04 -10.97 -22.65
C TRP A 430 26.27 -10.17 -22.22
N LEU A 431 27.21 -10.78 -21.50
CA LEU A 431 28.49 -10.13 -21.16
C LEU A 431 29.25 -9.72 -22.43
N LEU A 432 29.32 -10.60 -23.44
CA LEU A 432 29.96 -10.30 -24.72
C LEU A 432 29.21 -9.22 -25.50
N LYS A 433 27.87 -9.22 -25.46
CA LYS A 433 27.04 -8.18 -26.05
C LYS A 433 27.28 -6.82 -25.38
N ILE A 434 27.26 -6.77 -24.05
CA ILE A 434 27.54 -5.55 -23.27
C ILE A 434 28.94 -5.03 -23.61
N LEU A 435 29.96 -5.90 -23.63
CA LEU A 435 31.32 -5.51 -24.01
C LEU A 435 31.37 -4.96 -25.44
N GLY A 436 30.77 -5.65 -26.41
CA GLY A 436 30.88 -5.29 -27.83
C GLY A 436 30.01 -4.09 -28.24
N GLU A 437 28.74 -4.10 -27.86
CA GLU A 437 27.73 -3.13 -28.31
C GLU A 437 27.63 -1.93 -27.38
N ASP A 438 27.52 -2.16 -26.07
CA ASP A 438 27.25 -1.09 -25.10
C ASP A 438 28.53 -0.35 -24.69
N LEU A 439 29.64 -1.08 -24.55
CA LEU A 439 30.96 -0.53 -24.18
C LEU A 439 31.88 -0.31 -25.38
N GLY A 440 31.48 -0.71 -26.59
CA GLY A 440 32.23 -0.49 -27.83
C GLY A 440 33.53 -1.30 -27.96
N LEU A 441 33.72 -2.34 -27.13
CA LEU A 441 34.88 -3.24 -27.11
C LEU A 441 34.65 -4.46 -28.02
N ALA A 442 34.29 -4.20 -29.28
CA ALA A 442 33.89 -5.25 -30.22
C ALA A 442 35.02 -6.27 -30.50
N GLN A 443 36.28 -5.82 -30.57
CA GLN A 443 37.43 -6.69 -30.85
C GLN A 443 37.77 -7.59 -29.65
N GLU A 444 37.68 -7.04 -28.44
CA GLU A 444 37.84 -7.76 -27.18
C GLU A 444 36.72 -8.78 -27.01
N ALA A 445 35.47 -8.41 -27.30
CA ALA A 445 34.33 -9.33 -27.27
C ALA A 445 34.53 -10.53 -28.22
N VAL A 446 35.02 -10.31 -29.45
CA VAL A 446 35.35 -11.40 -30.39
C VAL A 446 36.47 -12.29 -29.84
N THR A 447 37.49 -11.70 -29.22
CA THR A 447 38.62 -12.45 -28.66
C THR A 447 38.18 -13.29 -27.46
N LEU A 448 37.34 -12.74 -26.60
CA LEU A 448 36.77 -13.39 -25.42
C LEU A 448 35.66 -14.40 -25.75
N ALA A 449 35.13 -14.42 -26.97
CA ALA A 449 34.06 -15.33 -27.36
C ALA A 449 34.45 -16.82 -27.23
N SER A 450 35.74 -17.15 -27.40
CA SER A 450 36.27 -18.51 -27.20
C SER A 450 36.68 -18.80 -25.75
N SER A 451 36.78 -17.78 -24.88
CA SER A 451 37.15 -17.91 -23.48
C SER A 451 36.03 -18.47 -22.60
N SER A 452 36.38 -18.97 -21.42
CA SER A 452 35.41 -19.41 -20.41
C SER A 452 34.63 -18.22 -19.82
N LYS A 453 33.41 -18.45 -19.30
CA LYS A 453 32.62 -17.42 -18.61
C LYS A 453 33.42 -16.79 -17.46
N LYS A 454 34.19 -17.59 -16.72
CA LYS A 454 35.04 -17.14 -15.61
C LYS A 454 36.10 -16.11 -16.05
N GLU A 455 36.74 -16.34 -17.19
CA GLU A 455 37.73 -15.40 -17.75
C GLU A 455 37.07 -14.10 -18.21
N ILE A 456 35.87 -14.18 -18.77
CA ILE A 456 35.09 -13.00 -19.20
C ILE A 456 34.65 -12.18 -17.99
N VAL A 457 34.15 -12.84 -16.94
CA VAL A 457 33.78 -12.18 -15.68
C VAL A 457 35.00 -11.49 -15.06
N ALA A 458 36.15 -12.16 -14.98
CA ALA A 458 37.38 -11.55 -14.48
C ALA A 458 37.84 -10.36 -15.34
N PHE A 459 37.63 -10.41 -16.66
CA PHE A 459 37.90 -9.28 -17.55
C PHE A 459 36.95 -8.10 -17.27
N CYS A 460 35.63 -8.34 -17.16
CA CYS A 460 34.65 -7.30 -16.85
C CYS A 460 34.89 -6.66 -15.48
N ASP A 461 35.17 -7.48 -14.47
CA ASP A 461 35.47 -7.05 -13.10
C ASP A 461 36.72 -6.17 -13.06
N LYS A 462 37.79 -6.56 -13.76
CA LYS A 462 38.97 -5.73 -13.89
C LYS A 462 38.70 -4.45 -14.68
N LEU A 463 38.02 -4.54 -15.82
CA LEU A 463 37.71 -3.40 -16.68
C LEU A 463 36.94 -2.33 -15.90
N LEU A 464 35.92 -2.76 -15.16
CA LEU A 464 34.99 -1.87 -14.48
C LEU A 464 35.38 -1.56 -13.03
N GLY A 465 36.32 -2.32 -12.44
CA GLY A 465 36.89 -2.06 -11.12
C GLY A 465 38.12 -1.13 -11.10
N SER A 466 38.72 -0.82 -12.26
CA SER A 466 39.99 -0.07 -12.34
C SER A 466 39.88 1.48 -12.29
N GLY A 467 38.82 2.05 -11.71
CA GLY A 467 38.55 3.50 -11.79
C GLY A 467 37.99 3.92 -13.17
N PRO A 468 37.64 5.21 -13.38
CA PRO A 468 36.74 5.61 -14.44
C PRO A 468 37.34 5.30 -15.82
N VAL A 469 36.82 4.27 -16.48
CA VAL A 469 37.12 4.01 -17.89
C VAL A 469 36.54 5.20 -18.66
N GLY A 470 37.43 6.07 -19.14
CA GLY A 470 37.10 7.22 -19.95
C GLY A 470 36.47 6.79 -21.27
N GLY A 471 35.16 6.63 -21.27
CA GLY A 471 34.40 6.27 -22.45
C GLY A 471 33.00 5.89 -22.04
N ARG A 472 32.08 6.87 -22.13
CA ARG A 472 30.61 6.74 -22.01
C ARG A 472 30.17 5.34 -21.52
N ILE A 473 30.42 5.03 -20.26
CA ILE A 473 29.85 3.82 -19.66
C ILE A 473 28.38 4.15 -19.49
N VAL A 474 27.62 3.72 -20.51
CA VAL A 474 26.19 3.44 -20.58
C VAL A 474 25.30 4.40 -19.77
N ARG A 475 24.70 5.34 -20.50
CA ARG A 475 23.49 6.06 -20.07
C ARG A 475 22.39 5.11 -19.63
#